data_AF-A0A377W2A5-F1
#
_entry.id   AF-A0A377W2A5-F1
#
_cell.length_a   1.000
_cell.length_b   1.000
_cell.length_c   1.000
_cell.angle_alpha   90.00
_cell.angle_beta   90.00
_cell.angle_gamma   90.00
#
_symmetry.space_group_name_H-M   'P 1'
#
loop_
_entity.id
_entity.type
_entity.pdbx_description
1 polymer ?
#
loop_
_entity_poly.entity_id
_entity_poly.type
_entity_poly.pdbx_seq_one_letter_code
_entity_poly.pdbx_strand_id
1 'polypeptide(L)'
;MEQHGEELAQLETLEQGKSIAISRAFEVGCTLNWMRYTAGLTTKISGRTLDVRSRSRKGRVTRRGPKKSRSGWWRASSRGISR
;
A
#
# COMPACT_ATOMS: atom_id res chain seq x y z
N MET A 1 -8.41 12.62 10.08
CA MET A 1 -8.99 12.70 8.72
C MET A 1 -10.40 13.27 8.77
N GLU A 2 -11.38 12.63 9.42
CA GLU A 2 -12.75 13.21 9.54
C GLU A 2 -12.78 14.59 10.23
N GLN A 3 -12.01 14.77 11.31
CA GLN A 3 -11.93 16.03 12.06
C GLN A 3 -11.33 17.20 11.26
N HIS A 4 -10.51 16.92 10.24
CA HIS A 4 -9.83 17.92 9.41
C HIS A 4 -10.33 17.90 7.96
N GLY A 5 -11.52 17.33 7.72
CA GLY A 5 -12.02 17.13 6.35
C GLY A 5 -12.24 18.44 5.60
N GLU A 6 -12.67 19.49 6.30
CA GLU A 6 -12.89 20.81 5.71
C GLU A 6 -11.57 21.51 5.35
N GLU A 7 -10.60 21.49 6.26
CA GLU A 7 -9.25 22.05 6.03
C GLU A 7 -8.54 21.34 4.87
N LEU A 8 -8.69 20.01 4.77
CA LEU A 8 -8.14 19.23 3.67
C LEU A 8 -8.81 19.56 2.33
N ALA A 9 -10.13 19.78 2.31
CA ALA A 9 -10.83 20.16 1.08
C ALA A 9 -10.40 21.56 0.59
N GLN A 10 -10.13 22.48 1.51
CA GLN A 10 -9.63 23.82 1.19
C GLN A 10 -8.20 23.77 0.64
N LEU A 11 -7.32 22.96 1.24
CA LEU A 11 -5.98 22.75 0.73
C LEU A 11 -5.98 22.13 -0.68
N GLU A 12 -6.81 21.12 -0.92
CA GLU A 12 -6.92 20.48 -2.25
C GLU A 12 -7.45 21.44 -3.32
N THR A 13 -8.44 22.26 -2.94
CA THR A 13 -8.96 23.34 -3.78
C THR A 13 -7.86 24.35 -4.13
N LEU A 14 -6.99 24.67 -3.17
CA LEU A 14 -5.91 25.64 -3.32
C LEU A 14 -4.72 25.08 -4.13
N GLU A 15 -4.42 23.80 -3.99
CA GLU A 15 -3.31 23.12 -4.68
C GLU A 15 -3.65 22.79 -6.14
N GLN A 16 -4.85 22.30 -6.42
CA GLN A 16 -5.26 21.86 -7.76
C GLN A 16 -6.23 22.79 -8.47
N GLY A 17 -6.76 23.81 -7.81
CA GLY A 17 -7.72 24.74 -8.40
C GLY A 17 -9.10 24.13 -8.67
N LYS A 18 -9.41 22.96 -8.10
CA LYS A 18 -10.71 22.29 -8.20
C LYS A 18 -11.75 23.02 -7.35
N SER A 19 -13.04 22.88 -7.68
CA SER A 19 -14.08 23.49 -6.86
C SER A 19 -14.16 22.84 -5.47
N ILE A 20 -14.42 23.65 -4.44
CA ILE A 20 -14.53 23.17 -3.06
C ILE A 20 -15.60 22.08 -2.88
N ALA A 21 -16.66 22.11 -3.69
CA ALA A 21 -17.70 21.09 -3.68
C ALA A 21 -17.16 19.72 -4.16
N ILE A 22 -16.33 19.71 -5.19
CA ILE A 22 -15.68 18.49 -5.69
C ILE A 22 -14.66 17.98 -4.66
N SER A 23 -13.84 18.87 -4.10
CA SER A 23 -12.84 18.50 -3.09
C SER A 23 -13.47 17.90 -1.83
N ARG A 24 -14.61 18.42 -1.36
CA ARG A 24 -15.34 17.85 -0.21
C ARG A 24 -15.94 16.47 -0.53
N ALA A 25 -16.68 16.37 -1.64
CA ALA A 25 -17.48 15.18 -1.94
C ALA A 25 -16.64 14.01 -2.44
N PHE A 26 -15.66 14.28 -3.32
CA PHE A 26 -14.86 13.25 -3.94
C PHE A 26 -13.56 13.03 -3.19
N GLU A 27 -12.73 14.05 -3.02
CA GLU A 27 -11.36 13.83 -2.56
C GLU A 27 -11.34 13.42 -1.08
N VAL A 28 -11.86 14.27 -0.21
CA VAL A 28 -11.89 13.99 1.23
C VAL A 28 -12.88 12.87 1.54
N GLY A 29 -14.08 12.91 0.96
CA GLY A 29 -15.13 11.92 1.17
C GLY A 29 -14.73 10.50 0.74
N CYS A 30 -14.21 10.34 -0.48
CA CYS A 30 -13.81 9.01 -0.97
C CYS A 30 -12.55 8.51 -0.27
N THR A 31 -11.61 9.39 0.08
CA THR A 31 -10.39 8.99 0.81
C THR A 31 -10.72 8.42 2.18
N LEU A 32 -11.67 9.01 2.91
CA LEU A 32 -12.15 8.49 4.20
C LEU A 32 -12.78 7.11 4.07
N ASN A 33 -13.66 6.92 3.09
CA ASN A 33 -14.30 5.65 2.85
C ASN A 33 -13.28 4.57 2.46
N TRP A 34 -12.32 4.95 1.62
CA TRP A 34 -11.23 4.07 1.19
C TRP A 34 -10.33 3.64 2.36
N MET A 35 -9.96 4.56 3.26
CA MET A 35 -9.19 4.25 4.47
C MET A 35 -9.92 3.24 5.37
N ARG A 36 -11.23 3.43 5.59
CA ARG A 36 -12.05 2.48 6.36
C ARG A 36 -12.10 1.10 5.71
N TYR A 37 -12.33 1.06 4.40
CA TYR A 37 -12.41 -0.19 3.65
C TYR A 37 -11.07 -0.95 3.68
N THR A 38 -9.96 -0.26 3.43
CA THR A 38 -8.61 -0.86 3.43
C THR A 38 -8.16 -1.32 4.83
N ALA A 39 -8.58 -0.64 5.89
CA ALA A 39 -8.39 -1.13 7.26
C ALA A 39 -9.07 -2.49 7.47
N GLY A 40 -10.30 -2.68 6.95
CA GLY A 40 -11.00 -3.96 7.00
C GLY A 40 -10.30 -5.07 6.21
N LEU A 41 -9.67 -4.74 5.09
CA LEU A 41 -8.88 -5.69 4.28
C LEU A 41 -7.61 -6.16 4.98
N THR A 42 -7.04 -5.39 5.90
CA THR A 42 -5.80 -5.75 6.61
C THR A 42 -5.94 -7.05 7.38
N THR A 43 -7.13 -7.31 7.95
CA THR A 43 -7.44 -8.56 8.67
C THR A 43 -7.66 -9.77 7.75
N LYS A 44 -7.89 -9.52 6.46
CA LYS A 44 -8.26 -10.54 5.47
C LYS A 44 -7.07 -10.99 4.61
N ILE A 45 -5.87 -10.51 4.90
CA ILE A 45 -4.64 -10.95 4.22
C ILE A 45 -4.28 -12.34 4.74
N SER A 46 -4.83 -13.38 4.09
CA SER A 46 -4.55 -14.79 4.40
C SER A 46 -3.66 -15.45 3.34
N GLY A 47 -2.90 -16.44 3.79
CA GLY A 47 -2.09 -17.32 2.94
C GLY A 47 -2.84 -18.61 2.63
N ARG A 48 -2.47 -19.29 1.53
CA ARG A 48 -2.92 -20.66 1.26
C ARG A 48 -1.73 -21.63 1.41
N THR A 49 -1.98 -22.75 2.08
CA THR A 49 -1.04 -23.88 2.16
C THR A 49 -1.42 -24.84 1.04
N LEU A 50 -0.55 -24.96 0.04
CA LEU A 50 -0.71 -25.96 -1.02
C LEU A 50 -0.11 -27.28 -0.53
N ASP A 51 -0.91 -28.36 -0.54
CA ASP A 51 -0.39 -29.70 -0.25
C ASP A 51 0.29 -30.26 -1.50
N VAL A 52 1.62 -30.36 -1.46
CA VAL A 52 2.48 -30.74 -2.60
C VAL A 52 2.76 -32.25 -2.60
N ARG A 53 1.83 -33.06 -2.08
CA ARG A 53 2.00 -34.52 -2.02
C ARG A 53 1.52 -35.23 -3.30
N SER A 54 1.99 -34.75 -4.45
CA SER A 54 2.41 -35.61 -5.55
C SER A 54 3.76 -35.08 -6.04
N ARG A 55 4.81 -35.62 -5.42
CA ARG A 55 6.23 -35.51 -5.80
C ARG A 55 6.90 -34.12 -5.70
N SER A 56 7.04 -33.55 -4.49
CA SER A 56 8.33 -33.05 -3.97
C SER A 56 8.20 -32.38 -2.58
N ARG A 57 8.79 -33.05 -1.57
CA ARG A 57 9.38 -32.53 -0.32
C ARG A 57 8.84 -31.21 0.30
N LYS A 58 8.05 -31.39 1.37
CA LYS A 58 7.70 -30.52 2.52
C LYS A 58 6.92 -29.22 2.24
N GLY A 59 5.79 -29.10 2.96
CA GLY A 59 4.77 -28.06 2.85
C GLY A 59 5.32 -26.63 2.80
N ARG A 60 4.96 -25.92 1.73
CA ARG A 60 5.31 -24.52 1.51
C ARG A 60 4.11 -23.66 1.85
N VAL A 61 4.11 -23.05 3.04
CA VAL A 61 3.11 -22.04 3.44
C VAL A 61 3.44 -20.73 2.72
N THR A 62 2.52 -20.23 1.89
CA THR A 62 2.69 -18.93 1.22
C THR A 62 2.06 -17.83 2.08
N ARG A 63 2.87 -17.05 2.79
CA ARG A 63 2.39 -15.84 3.51
C ARG A 63 2.45 -14.65 2.56
N ARG A 64 1.29 -14.07 2.21
CA ARG A 64 1.23 -12.78 1.51
C ARG A 64 1.68 -11.68 2.49
N GLY A 65 2.93 -11.26 2.38
CA GLY A 65 3.50 -10.14 3.11
C GLY A 65 3.68 -8.91 2.21
N PRO A 66 4.01 -7.74 2.80
CA PRO A 66 4.28 -6.53 2.03
C PRO A 66 5.42 -6.77 1.03
N LYS A 67 5.25 -6.26 -0.20
CA LYS A 67 6.21 -6.44 -1.30
C LYS A 67 7.53 -5.74 -0.93
N LYS A 68 8.61 -6.50 -0.73
CA LYS A 68 9.94 -5.92 -0.45
C LYS A 68 10.42 -5.12 -1.66
N SER A 69 10.87 -3.88 -1.42
CA SER A 69 11.50 -3.02 -2.42
C SER A 69 12.83 -3.62 -2.90
N ARG A 70 13.05 -3.66 -4.21
CA ARG A 70 14.24 -4.23 -4.87
C ARG A 70 15.45 -3.27 -4.87
N SER A 71 15.62 -2.43 -3.85
CA SER A 71 16.71 -1.42 -3.82
C SER A 71 18.05 -1.94 -3.29
N GLY A 72 18.18 -3.22 -2.93
CA GLY A 72 19.41 -3.78 -2.34
C GLY A 72 20.52 -4.17 -3.32
N TRP A 73 20.26 -4.19 -4.64
CA TRP A 73 21.24 -4.67 -5.63
C TRP A 73 22.41 -3.70 -5.85
N TRP A 74 22.21 -2.41 -5.62
CA TRP A 74 23.22 -1.38 -5.93
C TRP A 74 24.35 -1.25 -4.90
N ARG A 75 24.17 -1.73 -3.65
CA ARG A 75 25.18 -1.56 -2.59
C ARG A 75 26.26 -2.64 -2.54
N ALA A 76 26.13 -3.70 -3.34
CA ALA A 76 27.09 -4.80 -3.41
C ALA A 76 28.16 -4.60 -4.51
N SER A 77 27.92 -3.72 -5.49
CA SER A 77 28.79 -3.60 -6.68
C SER A 77 29.86 -2.50 -6.58
N SER A 78 29.97 -1.77 -5.46
CA SER A 78 30.86 -0.61 -5.32
C SER A 78 32.13 -0.86 -4.48
N ARG A 79 32.42 -2.10 -4.08
CA ARG A 79 33.66 -2.45 -3.34
C ARG A 79 34.57 -3.37 -4.16
N GLY A 80 34.96 -2.92 -5.36
CA GLY A 80 35.81 -3.72 -6.24
C GLY A 80 36.50 -3.00 -7.38
N ILE A 81 36.71 -1.68 -7.30
CA ILE A 81 37.57 -0.95 -8.26
C ILE A 81 38.56 -0.10 -7.46
N SER A 82 39.68 -0.73 -7.10
CA SER A 82 40.92 -0.07 -6.73
C SER A 82 42.05 -1.06 -6.92
N ARG A 83 42.58 -1.07 -8.15
CA ARG A 83 44.00 -1.12 -8.51
C ARG A 83 44.14 -1.06 -10.01
#